data_AF-A0A7C3QP93-F1
#
_entry.id   AF-A0A7C3QP93-F1
#
_cell.length_a   1.000
_cell.length_b   1.000
_cell.length_c   1.000
_cell.angle_alpha   90.00
_cell.angle_beta   90.00
_cell.angle_gamma   90.00
#
_symmetry.space_group_name_H-M   'P 1'
#
loop_
_entity.id
_entity.type
_entity.pdbx_description
1 polymer ?
#
loop_
_entity_poly.entity_id
_entity_poly.type
_entity_poly.pdbx_seq_one_letter_code
_entity_poly.pdbx_strand_id
1 'polypeptide(L)'
;MFKTIVVDTSVLIGALIGKKGASREVLRRCLQGKYQPIISNTLFLEYEDVSKRQGIIELCPLTNEEIRELLNSFYSVCRWVQIYYLWRPNLPDEGDNFL
;
A
#
# COMPACT_ATOMS: atom_id res chain seq x y z
N MET A 1 -16.72 -4.93 15.77
CA MET A 1 -16.22 -3.62 15.30
C MET A 1 -14.90 -3.86 14.57
N PHE A 2 -14.80 -3.51 13.29
CA PHE A 2 -13.56 -3.69 12.54
C PHE A 2 -12.51 -2.66 12.97
N LYS A 3 -11.24 -3.03 13.07
CA LYS A 3 -10.17 -2.07 13.33
C LYS A 3 -9.80 -1.36 12.03
N THR A 4 -10.00 -0.05 11.99
CA THR A 4 -9.53 0.80 10.89
C THR A 4 -8.03 0.98 10.99
N ILE A 5 -7.32 0.79 9.89
CA ILE A 5 -5.86 0.92 9.84
C ILE A 5 -5.42 1.64 8.56
N VAL A 6 -4.28 2.32 8.64
CA VAL A 6 -3.49 2.70 7.46
C VAL A 6 -2.38 1.67 7.35
N VAL A 7 -2.21 1.08 6.16
CA VAL A 7 -1.06 0.23 5.89
C VAL A 7 0.06 1.15 5.41
N ASP A 8 1.25 1.00 5.95
CA ASP A 8 2.40 1.77 5.47
C ASP A 8 2.98 1.13 4.21
N THR A 9 3.65 1.94 3.37
CA THR A 9 4.29 1.45 2.14
C THR A 9 5.32 0.36 2.45
N SER A 10 6.11 0.50 3.50
CA SER A 10 7.09 -0.52 3.90
C SER A 10 6.44 -1.86 4.26
N VAL A 11 5.24 -1.82 4.85
CA VAL A 11 4.46 -3.02 5.18
C VAL A 11 3.95 -3.69 3.91
N LEU A 12 3.41 -2.92 2.96
CA LEU A 12 2.98 -3.45 1.67
C LEU A 12 4.14 -4.12 0.92
N ILE A 13 5.27 -3.43 0.80
CA ILE A 13 6.48 -3.95 0.13
C ILE A 13 7.03 -5.19 0.84
N GLY A 14 7.06 -5.17 2.18
CA GLY A 14 7.44 -6.35 2.95
C GLY A 14 6.50 -7.54 2.73
N ALA A 15 5.22 -7.31 2.43
CA ALA A 15 4.27 -8.37 2.11
C ALA A 15 4.45 -8.93 0.68
N LEU A 16 4.87 -8.09 -0.27
CA LEU A 16 5.22 -8.49 -1.63
C LEU A 16 6.48 -9.35 -1.64
N ILE A 17 7.57 -8.87 -1.03
CA ILE A 17 8.87 -9.55 -1.04
C ILE A 17 8.87 -10.78 -0.12
N GLY A 18 8.34 -10.65 1.09
CA GLY A 18 8.40 -11.69 2.10
C GLY A 18 7.42 -12.83 1.83
N LYS A 19 7.89 -14.09 1.78
CA LYS A 19 7.00 -15.27 1.62
C LYS A 19 6.11 -15.55 2.85
N LYS A 20 6.55 -15.12 4.03
CA LYS A 20 5.87 -15.27 5.33
C LYS A 20 6.21 -14.05 6.19
N GLY A 21 5.43 -13.78 7.23
CA GLY A 21 5.76 -12.74 8.22
C GLY A 21 4.58 -11.81 8.52
N ALA A 22 4.84 -10.85 9.41
CA ALA A 22 3.83 -9.93 9.93
C ALA A 22 3.16 -9.12 8.81
N SER A 23 3.93 -8.62 7.84
CA SER A 23 3.40 -7.83 6.72
C SER A 23 2.37 -8.58 5.88
N ARG A 24 2.64 -9.85 5.53
CA ARG A 24 1.65 -10.69 4.82
C ARG A 24 0.42 -10.98 5.67
N GLU A 25 0.59 -11.16 6.98
CA GLU A 25 -0.54 -11.37 7.88
C GLU A 25 -1.43 -10.12 7.98
N VAL A 26 -0.85 -8.92 7.95
CA VAL A 26 -1.62 -7.66 7.89
C VAL A 26 -2.48 -7.64 6.63
N LEU A 27 -1.90 -7.83 5.44
CA LEU A 27 -2.67 -7.85 4.17
C LEU A 27 -3.74 -8.96 4.18
N ARG A 28 -3.39 -10.16 4.67
CA ARG A 28 -4.34 -11.27 4.79
C ARG A 28 -5.53 -10.90 5.66
N ARG A 29 -5.30 -10.24 6.81
CA ARG A 29 -6.38 -9.80 7.71
C ARG A 29 -7.25 -8.71 7.07
N CYS A 30 -6.68 -7.83 6.25
CA CYS A 30 -7.45 -6.90 5.44
C CYS A 30 -8.36 -7.63 4.44
N LEU A 31 -7.80 -8.55 3.64
CA LEU A 31 -8.55 -9.32 2.65
C LEU A 31 -9.62 -10.24 3.27
N GLN A 32 -9.40 -10.70 4.51
CA GLN A 32 -10.38 -11.46 5.29
C GLN A 32 -11.44 -10.58 5.98
N GLY A 33 -11.41 -9.26 5.78
CA GLY A 33 -12.33 -8.32 6.42
C GLY A 33 -12.14 -8.19 7.94
N LYS A 34 -11.01 -8.64 8.51
CA LYS A 34 -10.72 -8.47 9.95
C LYS A 34 -10.25 -7.05 10.27
N TYR A 35 -9.59 -6.41 9.31
CA TYR A 35 -9.21 -5.00 9.35
C TYR A 35 -9.89 -4.26 8.21
N GLN A 36 -10.20 -2.98 8.45
CA GLN A 36 -10.68 -2.06 7.43
C GLN A 36 -9.51 -1.16 7.02
N PRO A 37 -8.75 -1.50 5.96
CA PRO A 37 -7.73 -0.59 5.46
C PRO A 37 -8.38 0.67 4.89
N ILE A 38 -7.70 1.80 5.07
CA ILE A 38 -8.04 3.06 4.40
C ILE A 38 -6.91 3.47 3.47
N ILE A 39 -7.27 4.11 2.36
CA ILE A 39 -6.32 4.55 1.33
C ILE A 39 -6.70 5.92 0.81
N SER A 40 -5.72 6.75 0.49
CA SER A 40 -5.86 8.03 -0.20
C SER A 40 -5.25 7.93 -1.60
N ASN A 41 -5.53 8.90 -2.48
CA ASN A 41 -4.90 8.95 -3.80
C ASN A 41 -3.37 9.00 -3.71
N THR A 42 -2.85 9.81 -2.79
CA THR A 42 -1.41 9.92 -2.54
C THR A 42 -0.78 8.57 -2.19
N LEU A 43 -1.36 7.85 -1.21
CA LEU A 43 -0.84 6.56 -0.77
C LEU A 43 -0.98 5.49 -1.86
N PHE A 44 -2.07 5.52 -2.63
CA PHE A 44 -2.24 4.66 -3.80
C PHE A 44 -1.14 4.88 -4.84
N LEU A 45 -0.84 6.14 -5.19
CA LEU A 45 0.21 6.46 -6.15
C LEU A 45 1.59 6.02 -5.65
N GLU A 46 1.87 6.21 -4.37
CA GLU A 46 3.10 5.75 -3.74
C GLU A 46 3.23 4.22 -3.81
N TYR A 47 2.15 3.48 -3.53
CA TYR A 47 2.14 2.02 -3.64
C TYR A 47 2.42 1.57 -5.08
N GLU A 48 1.76 2.20 -6.05
CA GLU A 48 1.94 1.89 -7.47
C GLU A 48 3.35 2.22 -7.97
N ASP A 49 3.97 3.31 -7.49
CA ASP A 49 5.35 3.67 -7.82
C ASP A 49 6.34 2.68 -7.20
N VAL A 50 6.26 2.49 -5.88
CA VAL A 50 7.26 1.71 -5.13
C VAL A 50 7.21 0.23 -5.50
N SER A 51 6.01 -0.34 -5.69
CA SER A 51 5.85 -1.75 -6.08
C SER A 51 6.42 -2.09 -7.45
N LYS A 52 6.53 -1.09 -8.35
CA LYS A 52 7.07 -1.26 -9.71
C LYS A 52 8.57 -0.98 -9.82
N ARG A 53 9.23 -0.59 -8.73
CA ARG A 53 10.69 -0.37 -8.74
C ARG A 53 11.41 -1.68 -9.03
N GLN A 54 12.41 -1.62 -9.90
CA GLN A 54 13.15 -2.79 -10.36
C GLN A 54 13.70 -3.65 -9.21
N GLY A 55 14.26 -3.02 -8.17
CA GLY A 55 14.77 -3.73 -7.00
C GLY A 55 13.70 -4.44 -6.17
N ILE A 56 12.43 -4.01 -6.23
CA ILE A 56 11.31 -4.72 -5.59
C ILE A 56 10.88 -5.90 -6.45
N ILE A 57 10.73 -5.68 -7.77
CA ILE A 57 10.35 -6.73 -8.72
C ILE A 57 11.33 -7.90 -8.68
N GLU A 58 12.64 -7.62 -8.64
CA GLU A 58 13.69 -8.65 -8.59
C GLU A 58 13.67 -9.49 -7.30
N LEU A 59 13.23 -8.90 -6.18
CA LEU A 59 13.13 -9.58 -4.90
C LEU A 59 11.77 -10.25 -4.68
N CYS A 60 10.75 -9.84 -5.42
CA CYS A 60 9.40 -10.36 -5.27
C CYS A 60 9.29 -11.75 -5.89
N PRO A 61 8.71 -12.75 -5.19
CA PRO A 61 8.49 -14.06 -5.76
C PRO A 61 7.29 -14.13 -6.73
N LEU A 62 6.57 -13.02 -6.93
CA LEU A 62 5.38 -12.92 -7.78
C LEU A 62 5.74 -12.29 -9.13
N THR A 63 4.99 -12.63 -10.18
CA THR A 63 5.08 -11.92 -11.47
C THR A 63 4.48 -10.52 -11.36
N ASN A 64 4.77 -9.66 -12.35
CA ASN A 64 4.17 -8.31 -12.39
C ASN A 64 2.64 -8.35 -12.45
N GLU A 65 2.08 -9.32 -13.17
CA GLU A 65 0.64 -9.56 -13.22
C GLU A 65 0.07 -9.97 -11.87
N GLU A 66 0.74 -10.87 -11.15
CA GLU A 66 0.34 -11.31 -9.80
C GLU A 66 0.45 -10.19 -8.77
N ILE A 67 1.50 -9.35 -8.85
CA ILE A 67 1.63 -8.15 -8.02
C ILE A 67 0.44 -7.22 -8.26
N ARG A 68 0.13 -6.94 -9.52
CA ARG A 68 -1.01 -6.09 -9.90
C ARG A 68 -2.34 -6.65 -9.39
N GLU A 69 -2.55 -7.97 -9.52
CA GLU A 69 -3.75 -8.64 -9.03
C GLU A 69 -3.89 -8.54 -7.51
N LEU A 70 -2.79 -8.74 -6.77
CA LEU A 70 -2.77 -8.61 -5.32
C LEU A 70 -3.06 -7.17 -4.87
N LEU A 71 -2.46 -6.18 -5.53
CA LEU A 71 -2.71 -4.77 -5.23
C LEU A 71 -4.18 -4.41 -5.51
N ASN A 72 -4.73 -4.79 -6.66
CA ASN A 72 -6.14 -4.58 -6.98
C ASN A 72 -7.07 -5.24 -5.96
N SER A 73 -6.75 -6.46 -5.52
CA SER A 73 -7.49 -7.16 -4.48
C SER A 73 -7.44 -6.40 -3.16
N PHE A 74 -6.27 -5.88 -2.78
CA PHE A 74 -6.11 -5.05 -1.59
C PHE A 74 -6.90 -3.74 -1.70
N TYR A 75 -6.84 -3.04 -2.83
CA TYR A 75 -7.61 -1.81 -3.07
C TYR A 75 -9.11 -2.04 -3.03
N SER A 76 -9.59 -3.20 -3.49
CA SER A 76 -11.02 -3.53 -3.47
C SER A 76 -11.61 -3.62 -2.05
N VAL A 77 -10.77 -3.88 -1.04
CA VAL A 77 -11.19 -3.92 0.38
C VAL A 77 -10.84 -2.63 1.13
N CYS A 78 -10.14 -1.69 0.50
CA CYS A 78 -9.82 -0.39 1.06
C CYS A 78 -11.01 0.56 1.03
N ARG A 79 -11.17 1.31 2.11
CA ARG A 79 -12.05 2.48 2.12
C ARG A 79 -11.25 3.69 1.64
N TRP A 80 -11.66 4.26 0.51
CA TRP A 80 -11.06 5.47 -0.04
C TRP A 80 -11.38 6.69 0.83
N VAL A 81 -10.37 7.50 1.09
CA VAL A 81 -10.46 8.72 1.89
C VAL A 81 -9.82 9.86 1.11
N GLN A 82 -10.61 10.88 0.83
CA GLN A 82 -10.11 12.12 0.25
C GLN A 82 -9.46 12.98 1.34
N ILE A 83 -8.23 13.42 1.09
CA ILE A 83 -7.50 14.31 2.00
C ILE A 83 -7.72 15.75 1.52
N TYR A 84 -8.13 16.62 2.43
CA TYR A 84 -8.29 18.05 2.17
C TYR A 84 -7.24 18.82 2.97
N TYR A 85 -6.49 19.68 2.28
CA TYR A 85 -5.49 20.54 2.89
C TYR A 85 -6.00 21.98 2.90
N LEU A 86 -6.04 22.61 4.08
CA LEU A 86 -6.20 24.07 4.18
C LEU A 86 -4.87 24.78 3.86
N TRP A 87 -3.76 24.16 4.25
CA TRP A 87 -2.40 24.59 3.98
C TRP A 87 -1.48 23.36 3.98
N ARG A 88 -0.54 23.29 3.03
CA ARG A 88 0.48 22.24 2.95
C ARG A 88 1.87 22.88 2.78
N PRO A 89 2.76 22.81 3.78
CA PRO A 89 4.14 23.26 3.61
C PRO A 89 4.89 22.33 2.64
N ASN A 90 5.80 22.90 1.84
CA ASN A 90 6.70 22.08 1.02
C ASN A 90 7.66 21.30 1.91
N LEU A 91 7.79 20.01 1.64
CA LEU A 91 8.76 19.16 2.29
C LEU A 91 10.15 19.34 1.65
N PRO A 92 11.25 19.15 2.41
CA PRO A 92 12.61 19.20 1.86
C PRO A 92 12.89 18.13 0.80
N ASP A 93 12.19 16.99 0.87
CA ASP A 93 12.21 15.97 -0.16
C ASP A 93 11.05 16.21 -1.14
N GLU A 94 11.38 16.59 -2.37
CA GLU A 94 10.38 16.83 -3.41
C GLU A 94 9.63 15.54 -3.80
N GLY A 95 10.22 14.36 -3.60
CA GLY A 95 9.56 13.07 -3.82
C GLY A 95 8.38 12.83 -2.88
N ASP A 96 8.40 13.45 -1.70
CA ASP A 96 7.32 13.35 -0.70
C ASP A 96 6.22 14.41 -0.92
N ASN A 97 6.45 15.37 -1.82
CA ASN A 97 5.45 16.34 -2.26
C ASN A 97 4.52 15.72 -3.33
N PHE A 98 3.81 14.64 -2.98
CA PHE A 98 2.79 14.05 -3.86
C PHE A 98 1.65 15.07 -4.16
N LEU A 99 1.39 15.38 -5.43
CA LEU A 99 0.33 16.31 -5.89
C LEU A 99 -1.00 15.59 -6.17
#